data_AF-A0A6I9NIM4-F1
#
_entry.id   AF-A0A6I9NIM4-F1
#
_cell.length_a   1.000
_cell.length_b   1.000
_cell.length_c   1.000
_cell.angle_alpha   90.00
_cell.angle_beta   90.00
_cell.angle_gamma   90.00
#
_symmetry.space_group_name_H-M   'P 1'
#
loop_
_entity.id
_entity.type
_entity.pdbx_description
1 polymer ?
#
loop_
_entity_poly.entity_id
_entity_poly.type
_entity_poly.pdbx_seq_one_letter_code
_entity_poly.pdbx_strand_id
1 'polypeptide(L)'
;LAPENFIKTPTGDMFVKSSVRKGLLPEILENLLSARKKAKTELKNETDPFKRQVLDGRQLALKISANSVYGFTGAQVGKLPCLEISQSVTGFGRQMIEQTKQLVESKYTISNGYQGDAK
;
A
#
# COMPACT_ATOMS: atom_id res chain seq x y z
N LEU A 1 -20.60 -18.73 4.77
CA LEU A 1 -19.71 -18.00 5.70
C LEU A 1 -20.56 -16.97 6.42
N ALA A 2 -20.41 -16.83 7.74
CA ALA A 2 -21.17 -15.82 8.49
C ALA A 2 -20.71 -14.38 8.15
N PRO A 3 -21.56 -13.35 8.27
CA PRO A 3 -21.28 -11.96 7.85
C PRO A 3 -19.97 -11.37 8.35
N GLU A 4 -19.54 -11.76 9.54
CA GLU A 4 -18.31 -11.32 10.18
C GLU A 4 -17.03 -11.87 9.54
N ASN A 5 -17.14 -12.85 8.63
CA ASN A 5 -16.00 -13.51 8.01
C ASN A 5 -15.49 -12.83 6.74
N PHE A 6 -16.19 -11.81 6.24
CA PHE A 6 -15.80 -11.09 5.04
C PHE A 6 -15.80 -9.57 5.26
N ILE A 7 -15.16 -8.87 4.33
CA ILE A 7 -15.23 -7.43 4.15
C ILE A 7 -15.77 -7.14 2.76
N LYS A 8 -16.46 -6.00 2.62
CA LYS A 8 -16.88 -5.48 1.32
C LYS A 8 -15.98 -4.32 0.92
N THR A 9 -15.49 -4.33 -0.31
CA THR A 9 -14.63 -3.26 -0.84
C THR A 9 -15.47 -2.10 -1.36
N PRO A 10 -14.87 -0.91 -1.61
CA PRO A 10 -15.58 0.22 -2.19
C PRO A 10 -16.14 -0.05 -3.59
N THR A 11 -15.59 -1.03 -4.31
CA THR A 11 -16.07 -1.46 -5.64
C THR A 11 -17.18 -2.51 -5.57
N GLY A 12 -17.49 -3.02 -4.38
CA GLY A 12 -18.58 -3.97 -4.15
C GLY A 12 -18.15 -5.43 -3.97
N ASP A 13 -16.87 -5.73 -4.20
CA ASP A 13 -16.30 -7.07 -4.09
C ASP A 13 -16.22 -7.53 -2.63
N MET A 14 -16.26 -8.84 -2.40
CA MET A 14 -16.17 -9.42 -1.05
C MET A 14 -14.90 -10.26 -0.89
N PHE A 15 -14.13 -9.97 0.16
CA PHE A 15 -12.92 -10.71 0.51
C PHE A 15 -13.05 -11.30 1.91
N VAL A 16 -12.60 -12.55 2.08
CA VAL A 16 -12.59 -13.20 3.40
C VAL A 16 -11.51 -12.60 4.29
N LYS A 17 -11.77 -12.57 5.61
CA LYS A 17 -10.79 -12.13 6.61
C LYS A 17 -9.67 -13.17 6.77
N SER A 18 -8.52 -12.69 7.25
CA SER A 18 -7.34 -13.53 7.51
C SER A 18 -7.58 -14.65 8.52
N SER A 19 -8.55 -14.47 9.44
CA SER A 19 -9.00 -15.50 10.39
C SER A 19 -9.57 -16.75 9.70
N VAL A 20 -10.09 -16.62 8.47
CA VAL A 20 -10.62 -17.73 7.68
C VAL A 20 -9.55 -18.28 6.74
N ARG A 21 -8.83 -17.40 6.03
CA ARG A 21 -7.77 -17.78 5.10
C ARG A 21 -6.73 -16.68 4.97
N LYS A 22 -5.45 -17.02 5.18
CA LYS A 22 -4.34 -16.14 4.81
C LYS A 22 -4.10 -16.22 3.30
N GLY A 23 -4.03 -15.07 2.63
CA GLY A 23 -3.78 -15.01 1.19
C GLY A 23 -2.29 -15.14 0.86
N LEU A 24 -2.00 -15.67 -0.33
CA LEU A 24 -0.62 -15.82 -0.84
C LEU A 24 0.01 -14.48 -1.25
N LEU A 25 -0.75 -13.58 -1.90
CA LEU A 25 -0.24 -12.27 -2.29
C LEU A 25 0.18 -11.41 -1.08
N PRO A 26 -0.59 -11.34 0.03
CA PRO A 26 -0.12 -10.73 1.27
C PRO A 26 1.22 -11.27 1.78
N GLU A 27 1.45 -12.59 1.74
CA GLU A 27 2.71 -13.21 2.18
C GLU A 27 3.89 -12.81 1.29
N ILE A 28 3.70 -12.81 -0.03
CA ILE A 28 4.70 -12.33 -0.99
C ILE A 28 5.04 -10.86 -0.72
N LEU A 29 4.03 -10.02 -0.51
CA LEU A 29 4.20 -8.60 -0.20
C LEU A 29 4.90 -8.38 1.15
N GLU A 30 4.54 -9.13 2.19
CA GLU A 30 5.21 -9.10 3.51
C GLU A 30 6.72 -9.35 3.37
N ASN A 31 7.11 -10.34 2.56
CA ASN A 31 8.51 -10.67 2.29
C ASN A 31 9.23 -9.55 1.54
N LEU A 32 8.61 -9.00 0.49
CA LEU A 32 9.18 -7.88 -0.29
C LEU A 32 9.34 -6.62 0.56
N LEU A 33 8.34 -6.29 1.38
CA LEU A 33 8.38 -5.14 2.27
C LEU A 33 9.43 -5.30 3.38
N SER A 34 9.57 -6.50 3.94
CA SER A 34 10.61 -6.81 4.92
C SER A 34 12.01 -6.66 4.33
N ALA A 35 12.25 -7.22 3.13
CA ALA A 35 13.51 -7.06 2.42
C ALA A 35 13.80 -5.58 2.10
N ARG A 36 12.79 -4.82 1.66
CA ARG A 36 12.93 -3.38 1.39
C ARG A 36 13.25 -2.60 2.66
N LYS A 37 12.61 -2.93 3.79
CA LYS A 37 12.88 -2.29 5.07
C LYS A 37 14.34 -2.48 5.48
N LYS A 38 14.88 -3.70 5.33
CA LYS A 38 16.31 -3.99 5.57
C LYS A 38 17.23 -3.14 4.68
N ALA A 39 16.96 -3.10 3.37
CA ALA A 39 17.74 -2.28 2.44
C ALA A 39 17.70 -0.77 2.78
N LYS A 40 16.54 -0.25 3.22
CA LYS A 40 16.45 1.14 3.71
C LYS A 40 17.21 1.38 5.01
N THR A 41 17.25 0.41 5.91
CA THR A 41 18.05 0.50 7.15
C THR A 41 19.54 0.50 6.84
N GLU A 42 20.00 -0.37 5.94
CA GLU A 42 21.38 -0.37 5.45
C GLU A 42 21.73 0.99 4.82
N LEU A 43 20.87 1.52 3.94
CA LEU A 43 21.03 2.83 3.32
C LEU A 43 21.13 3.98 4.34
N LYS A 44 20.37 3.91 5.44
CA LYS A 44 20.42 4.91 6.51
C LYS A 44 21.75 4.91 7.24
N ASN A 45 22.37 3.74 7.40
CA ASN A 45 23.60 3.56 8.16
C ASN A 45 24.88 3.69 7.32
N GLU A 46 24.78 3.61 6.00
CA GLU A 46 25.91 3.74 5.08
C GLU A 46 26.37 5.19 4.93
N THR A 47 27.67 5.43 5.03
CA THR A 47 28.29 6.76 4.93
C THR A 47 28.92 7.00 3.57
N ASP A 48 29.37 5.95 2.88
CA ASP A 48 30.02 6.07 1.58
C ASP A 48 29.02 6.50 0.48
N PRO A 49 29.24 7.63 -0.21
CA PRO A 49 28.30 8.15 -1.20
C PRO A 49 27.98 7.18 -2.33
N PHE A 50 28.97 6.42 -2.79
CA PHE A 50 28.78 5.46 -3.89
C PHE A 50 27.94 4.27 -3.43
N LYS A 51 28.25 3.65 -2.29
CA LYS A 51 27.46 2.55 -1.71
C LYS A 51 26.05 2.98 -1.36
N ARG A 52 25.83 4.23 -0.90
CA ARG A 52 24.49 4.77 -0.69
C ARG A 52 23.66 4.75 -1.97
N GLN A 53 24.24 5.15 -3.11
CA GLN A 53 23.52 5.10 -4.40
C GLN A 53 23.15 3.66 -4.79
N VAL A 54 24.06 2.70 -4.58
CA VAL A 54 23.79 1.27 -4.83
C VAL A 54 22.66 0.75 -3.94
N LEU A 55 22.68 1.07 -2.64
CA LEU A 55 21.64 0.67 -1.69
C LEU A 55 20.29 1.34 -1.98
N ASP A 56 20.29 2.58 -2.47
CA ASP A 56 19.07 3.24 -2.92
C ASP A 56 18.50 2.55 -4.17
N GLY A 57 19.35 2.21 -5.14
CA GLY A 57 18.96 1.37 -6.29
C GLY A 57 18.32 0.04 -5.86
N ARG A 58 18.91 -0.63 -4.85
CA ARG A 58 18.38 -1.87 -4.28
C ARG A 58 16.99 -1.69 -3.66
N GLN A 59 16.77 -0.65 -2.83
CA GLN A 59 15.44 -0.44 -2.24
C GLN A 59 14.39 -0.02 -3.27
N LEU A 60 14.79 0.72 -4.31
CA LEU A 60 13.91 1.10 -5.43
C LEU A 60 13.49 -0.13 -6.24
N ALA A 61 14.41 -1.04 -6.55
CA ALA A 61 14.08 -2.29 -7.23
C ALA A 61 13.04 -3.10 -6.42
N LEU A 62 13.24 -3.23 -5.10
CA LEU A 62 12.29 -3.92 -4.23
C LEU A 62 10.92 -3.21 -4.17
N LYS A 63 10.89 -1.87 -4.18
CA LYS A 63 9.65 -1.09 -4.29
C LYS A 63 8.91 -1.40 -5.59
N ILE A 64 9.63 -1.39 -6.71
CA ILE A 64 9.05 -1.67 -8.03
C ILE A 64 8.49 -3.09 -8.04
N SER A 65 9.24 -4.09 -7.57
CA SER A 65 8.76 -5.47 -7.48
C SER A 65 7.48 -5.59 -6.66
N ALA A 66 7.39 -4.93 -5.50
CA ALA A 66 6.16 -4.92 -4.69
C ALA A 66 4.98 -4.27 -5.42
N ASN A 67 5.21 -3.16 -6.12
CA ASN A 67 4.18 -2.51 -6.93
C ASN A 67 3.75 -3.38 -8.13
N SER A 68 4.68 -4.14 -8.72
CA SER A 68 4.38 -5.05 -9.81
C SER A 68 3.45 -6.19 -9.39
N VAL A 69 3.37 -6.56 -8.11
CA VAL A 69 2.46 -7.63 -7.63
C VAL A 69 0.99 -7.25 -7.83
N TYR A 70 0.58 -6.02 -7.48
CA TYR A 70 -0.81 -5.60 -7.76
C TYR A 70 -1.00 -5.29 -9.25
N GLY A 71 0.04 -4.81 -9.94
CA GLY A 71 0.00 -4.59 -11.39
C GLY A 71 -0.25 -5.89 -12.16
N PHE A 72 0.32 -7.00 -11.69
CA PHE A 72 0.13 -8.32 -12.25
C PHE A 72 -1.35 -8.77 -12.21
N THR A 73 -2.07 -8.47 -11.12
CA THR A 73 -3.52 -8.80 -11.05
C THR A 73 -4.35 -7.92 -11.99
N GLY A 74 -3.89 -6.73 -12.35
CA GLY A 74 -4.57 -5.82 -13.27
C GLY A 74 -4.25 -6.04 -14.76
N ALA A 75 -3.24 -6.84 -15.10
CA ALA A 75 -2.76 -7.00 -16.47
C ALA A 75 -3.68 -7.94 -17.28
N GLN A 76 -4.50 -7.36 -18.16
CA GLN A 76 -5.40 -8.13 -19.04
C GLN A 76 -4.63 -9.02 -20.02
N VAL A 77 -3.48 -8.54 -20.50
CA VAL A 77 -2.53 -9.35 -21.29
C VAL A 77 -1.52 -9.95 -20.31
N GLY A 78 -1.83 -11.15 -19.82
CA GLY A 78 -1.03 -11.84 -18.79
C GLY A 78 -1.55 -13.24 -18.49
N LYS A 79 -0.86 -13.96 -17.60
CA LYS A 79 -1.23 -15.35 -17.27
C LYS A 79 -2.34 -15.48 -16.23
N LEU A 80 -2.60 -14.44 -15.42
CA LEU A 80 -3.57 -14.50 -14.31
C LEU A 80 -4.20 -13.13 -13.99
N PRO A 81 -5.03 -12.57 -14.88
CA PRO A 81 -5.77 -11.35 -14.58
C PRO A 81 -6.84 -11.59 -13.51
N CYS A 82 -6.94 -10.68 -12.54
CA CYS A 82 -8.02 -10.59 -11.55
C CYS A 82 -8.28 -9.11 -11.28
N LEU A 83 -9.16 -8.54 -12.11
CA LEU A 83 -9.42 -7.09 -12.15
C LEU A 83 -10.14 -6.61 -10.89
N GLU A 84 -10.89 -7.49 -10.22
CA GLU A 84 -11.59 -7.23 -8.97
C GLU A 84 -10.61 -6.81 -7.87
N ILE A 85 -9.43 -7.44 -7.83
CA ILE A 85 -8.36 -7.06 -6.89
C ILE A 85 -7.83 -5.66 -7.23
N SER A 86 -7.51 -5.39 -8.49
CA SER A 86 -6.92 -4.11 -8.89
C SER A 86 -7.91 -2.95 -8.72
N GLN A 87 -9.18 -3.16 -9.07
CA GLN A 87 -10.28 -2.22 -8.84
C GLN A 87 -10.46 -1.94 -7.35
N SER A 88 -10.54 -2.99 -6.52
CA SER A 88 -10.66 -2.87 -5.07
C SER A 88 -9.50 -2.08 -4.45
N VAL A 89 -8.25 -2.35 -4.87
CA VAL A 89 -7.06 -1.61 -4.40
C VAL A 89 -7.18 -0.13 -4.73
N THR A 90 -7.55 0.23 -5.97
CA THR A 90 -7.70 1.65 -6.33
C THR A 90 -8.91 2.30 -5.65
N GLY A 91 -9.99 1.55 -5.39
CA GLY A 91 -11.14 1.99 -4.62
C GLY A 91 -10.78 2.39 -3.20
N PHE A 92 -10.06 1.53 -2.48
CA PHE A 92 -9.53 1.87 -1.17
C PHE A 92 -8.57 3.06 -1.23
N GLY A 93 -7.70 3.13 -2.25
CA GLY A 93 -6.79 4.25 -2.45
C GLY A 93 -7.51 5.61 -2.52
N ARG A 94 -8.56 5.73 -3.34
CA ARG A 94 -9.37 6.94 -3.46
C ARG A 94 -10.05 7.30 -2.14
N GLN A 95 -10.64 6.32 -1.46
CA GLN A 95 -11.31 6.53 -0.18
C GLN A 95 -10.33 7.05 0.89
N MET A 96 -9.13 6.46 0.98
CA MET A 96 -8.13 6.87 1.98
C MET A 96 -7.62 8.30 1.74
N ILE A 97 -7.43 8.71 0.48
CA ILE A 97 -6.98 10.08 0.16
C ILE A 97 -8.05 11.09 0.58
N GLU A 98 -9.31 10.82 0.26
CA GLU A 98 -10.42 11.71 0.63
C GLU A 98 -10.60 11.79 2.15
N GLN A 99 -10.53 10.66 2.86
CA GLN A 99 -10.57 10.63 4.32
C GLN A 99 -9.40 11.42 4.94
N THR A 100 -8.20 11.31 4.36
CA THR A 100 -7.03 12.04 4.84
C THR A 100 -7.21 13.54 4.65
N LYS A 101 -7.71 13.97 3.50
CA LYS A 101 -8.03 15.37 3.21
C LYS A 101 -9.01 15.92 4.24
N GLN A 102 -10.15 15.26 4.42
CA GLN A 102 -11.19 15.68 5.37
C GLN A 102 -10.65 15.76 6.81
N LEU A 103 -9.81 14.80 7.21
CA LEU A 103 -9.19 14.81 8.53
C LEU A 103 -8.23 15.99 8.71
N VAL A 104 -7.43 16.32 7.69
CA VAL A 104 -6.50 17.46 7.73
C VAL A 104 -7.27 18.78 7.79
N GLU A 105 -8.24 18.97 6.89
CA GLU A 105 -9.06 20.19 6.81
C GLU A 105 -9.93 20.42 8.06
N SER A 106 -10.43 19.34 8.69
CA SER A 106 -11.23 19.46 9.92
C SER A 106 -10.39 19.66 11.18
N LYS A 107 -9.17 19.12 11.22
CA LYS A 107 -8.31 19.19 12.40
C LYS A 107 -7.51 20.48 12.45
N TYR A 108 -6.87 20.86 11.36
CA TYR A 108 -5.95 21.99 11.31
C TYR A 108 -6.71 23.26 10.93
N THR A 109 -7.43 23.81 11.89
CA THR A 109 -8.22 25.04 11.74
C THR A 109 -7.87 26.07 12.80
N ILE A 110 -8.14 27.34 12.52
CA ILE A 110 -8.02 28.43 13.49
C ILE A 110 -8.93 28.17 14.70
N SER A 111 -10.13 27.62 14.48
CA SER A 111 -11.06 27.24 15.55
C SER A 111 -10.49 26.18 16.49
N ASN A 112 -9.57 25.33 16.00
CA ASN A 112 -8.88 24.30 16.79
C ASN A 112 -7.52 24.80 17.34
N GLY A 113 -7.24 26.10 17.27
CA GLY A 113 -6.03 26.71 17.85
C GLY A 113 -4.79 26.66 16.95
N TYR A 114 -4.95 26.38 15.65
CA TYR A 114 -3.85 26.44 14.68
C TYR A 114 -3.69 27.84 14.07
N GLN A 115 -2.50 28.13 13.52
CA GLN A 115 -2.17 29.45 12.97
C GLN A 115 -2.92 29.80 11.66
N GLY A 116 -3.48 28.80 10.99
CA GLY A 116 -4.24 28.96 9.76
C GLY A 116 -5.11 27.74 9.49
N ASP A 117 -6.07 27.89 8.57
CA ASP A 117 -6.91 26.79 8.11
C ASP A 117 -6.18 26.01 7.01
N ALA A 118 -6.19 24.68 7.12
CA ALA A 118 -5.55 23.79 6.14
C ALA A 118 -6.37 23.59 4.84
N LYS A 119 -7.32 24.47 4.56
CA LYS A 119 -8.22 24.41 3.41
C LYS A 119 -7.65 25.14 2.20
#